data_AF-A0A5P9CNB1-F1
#
_entry.id   AF-A0A5P9CNB1-F1
#
_cell.length_a   1.000
_cell.length_b   1.000
_cell.length_c   1.000
_cell.angle_alpha   90.00
_cell.angle_beta   90.00
_cell.angle_gamma   90.00
#
_symmetry.space_group_name_H-M   'P 1'
#
loop_
_entity.id
_entity.type
_entity.pdbx_description
1 polymer ?
#
loop_
_entity_poly.entity_id
_entity_poly.type
_entity_poly.pdbx_seq_one_letter_code
_entity_poly.pdbx_strand_id
1 'polypeptide(L)'
;MLPWLTFVITGLFASTALSEPINHYHILNHIDNYGNLDLRNKPYLELPAGLVVKGNLNIAKTSIKEIPADVDIQGSLDASNSALKKIAKGVNIKGYANLLASQIASWPGGVKVGGYINLTDTPLTRLPPRLKVKGDLSVIRTPLNALPEGIVVEGNLYIGGSKITEFPDKMTVKGNIFLGGNRISKWPKNLDLGGAVAP
;
A
#
# COMPACT_ATOMS: atom_id res chain seq x y z
N MET A 1 -52.39 -37.72 -26.68
CA MET A 1 -52.34 -36.50 -25.84
C MET A 1 -50.97 -36.47 -25.19
N LEU A 2 -50.05 -35.62 -25.66
CA LEU A 2 -48.70 -35.47 -25.08
C LEU A 2 -48.75 -34.44 -23.93
N PRO A 3 -48.11 -34.68 -22.77
CA PRO A 3 -48.05 -33.68 -21.71
C PRO A 3 -46.93 -32.68 -22.01
N TRP A 4 -47.23 -31.40 -21.88
CA TRP A 4 -46.26 -30.31 -22.01
C TRP A 4 -45.34 -30.27 -20.78
N LEU A 5 -44.03 -30.39 -21.00
CA LEU A 5 -43.02 -30.09 -20.00
C LEU A 5 -42.85 -28.57 -19.89
N THR A 6 -43.35 -27.96 -18.82
CA THR A 6 -42.99 -26.59 -18.45
C THR A 6 -41.59 -26.57 -17.85
N PHE A 7 -40.63 -26.01 -18.60
CA PHE A 7 -39.31 -25.68 -18.08
C PHE A 7 -39.42 -24.46 -17.16
N VAL A 8 -39.26 -24.65 -15.85
CA VAL A 8 -39.07 -23.55 -14.91
C VAL A 8 -37.61 -23.15 -14.97
N ILE A 9 -37.30 -22.06 -15.67
CA ILE A 9 -35.99 -21.43 -15.60
C ILE A 9 -35.92 -20.72 -14.24
N THR A 10 -35.28 -21.36 -13.26
CA THR A 10 -34.87 -20.69 -12.02
C THR A 10 -33.72 -19.76 -12.34
N GLY A 11 -34.06 -18.49 -12.61
CA GLY A 11 -33.07 -17.42 -12.67
C GLY A 11 -32.43 -17.26 -11.28
N LEU A 12 -31.18 -17.70 -11.15
CA LEU A 12 -30.32 -17.28 -10.03
C LEU A 12 -30.11 -15.77 -10.16
N PHE A 13 -30.92 -14.99 -9.46
CA PHE A 13 -30.60 -13.60 -9.16
C PHE A 13 -29.41 -13.62 -8.21
N ALA A 14 -28.20 -13.65 -8.75
CA ALA A 14 -27.04 -13.16 -8.02
C ALA A 14 -27.33 -11.68 -7.73
N SER A 15 -27.72 -11.37 -6.49
CA SER A 15 -27.79 -9.98 -6.04
C SER A 15 -26.41 -9.40 -6.26
N THR A 16 -26.25 -8.61 -7.32
CA THR A 16 -25.14 -7.70 -7.45
C THR A 16 -25.32 -6.73 -6.30
N ALA A 17 -24.68 -7.00 -5.16
CA ALA A 17 -24.60 -6.04 -4.08
C ALA A 17 -24.01 -4.78 -4.72
N LEU A 18 -24.85 -3.77 -4.92
CA LEU A 18 -24.46 -2.52 -5.54
C LEU A 18 -23.29 -1.99 -4.71
N SER A 19 -22.15 -1.89 -5.37
CA SER A 19 -20.90 -1.57 -4.72
C SER A 19 -20.89 -0.07 -4.51
N GLU A 20 -21.28 0.35 -3.30
CA GLU A 20 -21.47 1.75 -2.94
C GLU A 20 -20.21 2.34 -2.29
N PRO A 21 -19.96 3.66 -2.47
CA PRO A 21 -19.05 4.40 -1.60
C PRO A 21 -19.43 4.18 -0.14
N ILE A 22 -18.46 3.98 0.75
CA ILE A 22 -18.79 3.92 2.18
C ILE A 22 -19.17 5.31 2.67
N ASN A 23 -20.44 5.50 3.05
CA ASN A 23 -20.90 6.76 3.61
C ASN A 23 -20.58 6.84 5.13
N HIS A 24 -20.77 8.02 5.71
CA HIS A 24 -20.47 8.29 7.12
C HIS A 24 -21.19 7.33 8.09
N TYR A 25 -22.43 6.96 7.80
CA TYR A 25 -23.22 6.06 8.65
C TYR A 25 -22.74 4.61 8.57
N HIS A 26 -22.36 4.14 7.38
CA HIS A 26 -21.81 2.80 7.20
C HIS A 26 -20.48 2.63 7.93
N ILE A 27 -19.64 3.67 7.97
CA ILE A 27 -18.36 3.64 8.69
C ILE A 27 -18.55 3.26 10.16
N LEU A 28 -19.59 3.77 10.83
CA LEU A 28 -19.84 3.50 12.25
C LEU A 28 -20.07 2.01 12.56
N ASN A 29 -20.55 1.23 11.59
CA ASN A 29 -20.77 -0.20 11.75
C ASN A 29 -19.48 -1.03 11.69
N HIS A 30 -18.36 -0.42 11.29
CA HIS A 30 -17.06 -1.08 11.11
C HIS A 30 -15.97 -0.50 12.01
N ILE A 31 -16.34 0.40 12.93
CA ILE A 31 -15.41 0.97 13.92
C ILE A 31 -15.52 0.20 15.24
N ASP A 32 -14.37 -0.21 15.79
CA ASP A 32 -14.31 -0.78 17.14
C ASP A 32 -14.14 0.28 18.24
N ASN A 33 -14.17 -0.14 19.50
CA ASN A 33 -14.02 0.75 20.66
C ASN A 33 -12.65 1.45 20.76
N TYR A 34 -11.64 1.01 19.99
CA TYR A 34 -10.32 1.62 19.91
C TYR A 34 -10.20 2.59 18.72
N GLY A 35 -11.26 2.74 17.92
CA GLY A 35 -11.28 3.60 16.74
C GLY A 35 -10.66 2.98 15.49
N ASN A 36 -10.42 1.66 15.47
CA ASN A 36 -9.98 0.96 14.27
C ASN A 36 -11.16 0.81 13.30
N LEU A 37 -10.94 1.16 12.03
CA LEU A 37 -11.90 0.98 10.95
C LEU A 37 -11.52 -0.26 10.13
N ASP A 38 -12.29 -1.35 10.28
CA ASP A 38 -12.06 -2.61 9.58
C ASP A 38 -13.03 -2.83 8.42
N LEU A 39 -12.55 -2.56 7.21
CA LEU A 39 -13.25 -2.78 5.95
C LEU A 39 -12.73 -4.01 5.20
N ARG A 40 -11.92 -4.86 5.85
CA ARG A 40 -11.32 -6.02 5.18
C ARG A 40 -12.39 -6.90 4.54
N ASN A 41 -12.16 -7.25 3.27
CA ASN A 41 -13.04 -8.12 2.48
C ASN A 41 -14.50 -7.61 2.39
N LYS A 42 -14.73 -6.31 2.56
CA LYS A 42 -16.05 -5.69 2.39
C LYS A 42 -16.23 -5.18 0.96
N PRO A 43 -17.47 -5.11 0.44
CA PRO A 43 -17.77 -4.78 -0.96
C PRO A 43 -17.77 -3.26 -1.24
N TYR A 44 -16.98 -2.47 -0.51
CA TYR A 44 -16.87 -1.02 -0.71
C TYR A 44 -15.87 -0.70 -1.83
N LEU A 45 -16.16 0.36 -2.60
CA LEU A 45 -15.29 0.83 -3.69
C LEU A 45 -14.49 2.09 -3.36
N GLU A 46 -14.98 2.88 -2.42
CA GLU A 46 -14.47 4.22 -2.18
C GLU A 46 -14.53 4.56 -0.69
N LEU A 47 -13.53 5.31 -0.24
CA LEU A 47 -13.52 5.99 1.05
C LEU A 47 -14.00 7.44 0.85
N PRO A 48 -14.67 8.06 1.83
CA PRO A 48 -15.00 9.47 1.76
C PRO A 48 -13.74 10.34 1.98
N ALA A 49 -13.68 11.49 1.32
CA ALA A 49 -12.66 12.50 1.59
C ALA A 49 -12.79 13.06 3.02
N GLY A 50 -11.69 13.50 3.63
CA GLY A 50 -11.70 14.01 5.00
C GLY A 50 -11.93 12.95 6.08
N LEU A 51 -11.86 11.65 5.74
CA LEU A 51 -12.03 10.57 6.70
C LEU A 51 -10.93 10.62 7.78
N VAL A 52 -11.34 10.72 9.03
CA VAL A 52 -10.44 10.60 10.19
C VAL A 52 -10.63 9.23 10.83
N VAL A 53 -9.59 8.41 10.81
CA VAL A 53 -9.56 7.10 11.47
C VAL A 53 -8.73 7.23 12.75
N LYS A 54 -9.37 7.11 13.91
CA LYS A 54 -8.72 7.29 15.23
C LYS A 54 -7.72 6.17 15.58
N GLY A 55 -7.90 5.00 15.00
CA GLY A 55 -7.00 3.84 15.10
C GLY A 55 -6.46 3.43 13.73
N ASN A 56 -6.38 2.11 13.52
CA ASN A 56 -5.91 1.52 12.26
C ASN A 56 -7.01 1.54 11.19
N LEU A 57 -6.62 1.72 9.94
CA LEU A 57 -7.48 1.51 8.78
C LEU A 57 -7.10 0.20 8.09
N ASN A 58 -8.02 -0.75 8.04
CA ASN A 58 -7.84 -2.00 7.31
C ASN A 58 -8.77 -2.04 6.10
N ILE A 59 -8.19 -1.91 4.90
CA ILE A 59 -8.88 -2.06 3.61
C ILE A 59 -8.36 -3.27 2.83
N ALA A 60 -7.72 -4.22 3.50
CA ALA A 60 -7.17 -5.41 2.86
C ALA A 60 -8.25 -6.19 2.11
N LYS A 61 -7.92 -6.74 0.93
CA LYS A 61 -8.84 -7.52 0.09
C LYS A 61 -10.13 -6.77 -0.32
N THR A 62 -10.10 -5.44 -0.38
CA THR A 62 -11.22 -4.64 -0.89
C THR A 62 -11.01 -4.22 -2.33
N SER A 63 -12.09 -3.77 -2.96
CA SER A 63 -12.08 -3.14 -4.29
C SER A 63 -11.81 -1.63 -4.23
N ILE A 64 -11.40 -1.09 -3.08
CA ILE A 64 -11.08 0.33 -2.90
C ILE A 64 -9.85 0.69 -3.72
N LYS A 65 -9.98 1.65 -4.63
CA LYS A 65 -8.91 2.03 -5.58
C LYS A 65 -8.10 3.25 -5.16
N GLU A 66 -8.65 4.10 -4.30
CA GLU A 66 -8.02 5.35 -3.89
C GLU A 66 -8.22 5.63 -2.40
N ILE A 67 -7.16 6.09 -1.73
CA ILE A 67 -7.30 6.85 -0.48
C ILE A 67 -7.39 8.33 -0.87
N PRO A 68 -8.55 8.98 -0.66
CA PRO A 68 -8.78 10.37 -1.10
C PRO A 68 -7.97 11.37 -0.28
N ALA A 69 -8.03 12.63 -0.69
CA ALA A 69 -7.39 13.74 0.03
C ALA A 69 -7.94 13.89 1.46
N ASP A 70 -7.12 14.46 2.32
CA ASP A 70 -7.45 14.81 3.71
C ASP A 70 -7.86 13.62 4.59
N VAL A 71 -7.53 12.39 4.18
CA VAL A 71 -7.62 11.22 5.03
C VAL A 71 -6.50 11.23 6.06
N ASP A 72 -6.87 11.12 7.33
CA ASP A 72 -5.94 11.10 8.46
C ASP A 72 -6.12 9.82 9.28
N ILE A 73 -5.08 8.99 9.30
CA ILE A 73 -5.06 7.69 9.96
C ILE A 73 -4.13 7.79 11.16
N GLN A 74 -4.71 7.83 12.35
CA GLN A 74 -3.98 7.97 13.62
C GLN A 74 -3.32 6.66 14.08
N GLY A 75 -3.62 5.53 13.43
CA GLY A 75 -2.89 4.27 13.53
C GLY A 75 -2.17 3.93 12.22
N SER A 76 -2.19 2.66 11.86
CA SER A 76 -1.57 2.11 10.66
C SER A 76 -2.58 1.86 9.54
N LEU A 77 -2.09 1.82 8.31
CA LEU A 77 -2.84 1.41 7.13
C LEU A 77 -2.45 -0.02 6.74
N ASP A 78 -3.43 -0.92 6.67
CA ASP A 78 -3.29 -2.21 5.96
C ASP A 78 -4.20 -2.20 4.73
N ALA A 79 -3.60 -2.21 3.55
CA ALA A 79 -4.28 -2.34 2.26
C ALA A 79 -3.76 -3.55 1.48
N SER A 80 -3.28 -4.57 2.18
CA SER A 80 -2.73 -5.76 1.54
C SER A 80 -3.76 -6.47 0.67
N ASN A 81 -3.32 -6.96 -0.49
CA ASN A 81 -4.15 -7.66 -1.48
C ASN A 81 -5.40 -6.87 -1.90
N SER A 82 -5.37 -5.54 -1.85
CA SER A 82 -6.48 -4.67 -2.26
C SER A 82 -6.33 -4.19 -3.71
N ALA A 83 -7.41 -3.62 -4.25
CA ALA A 83 -7.39 -2.93 -5.53
C ALA A 83 -6.77 -1.51 -5.46
N LEU A 84 -6.13 -1.13 -4.35
CA LEU A 84 -5.62 0.23 -4.13
C LEU A 84 -4.55 0.58 -5.16
N LYS A 85 -4.78 1.66 -5.92
CA LYS A 85 -3.89 2.17 -6.98
C LYS A 85 -3.27 3.51 -6.64
N LYS A 86 -3.95 4.32 -5.82
CA LYS A 86 -3.59 5.71 -5.58
C LYS A 86 -3.80 6.08 -4.12
N ILE A 87 -2.87 6.87 -3.59
CA ILE A 87 -3.03 7.58 -2.32
C ILE A 87 -2.89 9.07 -2.66
N ALA A 88 -3.86 9.88 -2.26
CA ALA A 88 -3.81 11.32 -2.50
C ALA A 88 -2.65 11.96 -1.74
N LYS A 89 -2.19 13.12 -2.23
CA LYS A 89 -1.18 13.93 -1.52
C LYS A 89 -1.78 14.43 -0.20
N GLY A 90 -0.95 14.58 0.83
CA GLY A 90 -1.37 15.12 2.11
C GLY A 90 -1.96 14.09 3.08
N VAL A 91 -2.21 12.85 2.64
CA VAL A 91 -2.61 11.75 3.53
C VAL A 91 -1.56 11.54 4.62
N ASN A 92 -2.03 11.44 5.85
CA ASN A 92 -1.20 11.21 7.03
C ASN A 92 -1.50 9.83 7.63
N ILE A 93 -0.45 9.04 7.86
CA ILE A 93 -0.51 7.72 8.49
C ILE A 93 0.48 7.74 9.65
N LYS A 94 -0.02 7.79 10.88
CA LYS A 94 0.84 7.90 12.07
C LYS A 94 1.64 6.63 12.34
N GLY A 95 1.09 5.48 11.99
CA GLY A 95 1.75 4.18 12.08
C GLY A 95 2.47 3.80 10.78
N TYR A 96 2.37 2.52 10.40
CA TYR A 96 2.97 2.00 9.17
C TYR A 96 1.97 1.95 8.01
N ALA A 97 2.46 1.73 6.79
CA ALA A 97 1.66 1.45 5.61
C ALA A 97 2.03 0.10 5.00
N ASN A 98 1.13 -0.88 5.10
CA ASN A 98 1.28 -2.19 4.47
C ASN A 98 0.44 -2.28 3.19
N LEU A 99 1.09 -2.25 2.03
CA LEU A 99 0.47 -2.28 0.70
C LEU A 99 0.80 -3.56 -0.09
N LEU A 100 1.21 -4.62 0.61
CA LEU A 100 1.61 -5.90 0.01
C LEU A 100 0.58 -6.38 -1.02
N ALA A 101 1.02 -6.71 -2.23
CA ALA A 101 0.19 -7.19 -3.34
C ALA A 101 -1.01 -6.28 -3.71
N SER A 102 -0.96 -4.99 -3.34
CA SER A 102 -1.90 -3.99 -3.86
C SER A 102 -1.55 -3.58 -5.29
N GLN A 103 -2.39 -2.76 -5.91
CA GLN A 103 -2.24 -2.31 -7.29
C GLN A 103 -1.49 -0.95 -7.41
N ILE A 104 -0.75 -0.55 -6.38
CA ILE A 104 -0.05 0.74 -6.36
C ILE A 104 1.15 0.72 -7.32
N ALA A 105 1.11 1.57 -8.34
CA ALA A 105 2.16 1.65 -9.36
C ALA A 105 3.16 2.80 -9.12
N SER A 106 2.81 3.75 -8.25
CA SER A 106 3.69 4.86 -7.86
C SER A 106 3.39 5.32 -6.45
N TRP A 107 4.43 5.55 -5.64
CA TRP A 107 4.26 6.16 -4.32
C TRP A 107 4.15 7.70 -4.47
N PRO A 108 3.11 8.34 -3.91
CA PRO A 108 2.91 9.79 -4.04
C PRO A 108 3.91 10.59 -3.19
N GLY A 109 4.29 11.77 -3.68
CA GLY A 109 4.97 12.77 -2.85
C GLY A 109 4.01 13.42 -1.86
N GLY A 110 4.48 13.73 -0.65
CA GLY A 110 3.70 14.45 0.36
C GLY A 110 2.79 13.57 1.24
N VAL A 111 2.85 12.25 1.11
CA VAL A 111 2.25 11.33 2.10
C VAL A 111 3.23 11.12 3.25
N LYS A 112 2.75 11.27 4.47
CA LYS A 112 3.54 11.09 5.70
C LYS A 112 3.21 9.73 6.30
N VAL A 113 4.23 8.90 6.50
CA VAL A 113 4.11 7.60 7.20
C VAL A 113 5.04 7.62 8.41
N GLY A 114 4.51 7.28 9.58
CA GLY A 114 5.24 7.31 10.84
C GLY A 114 6.17 6.11 11.07
N GLY A 115 5.91 5.00 10.40
CA GLY A 115 6.68 3.75 10.50
C GLY A 115 7.17 3.24 9.15
N TYR A 116 7.14 1.92 8.98
CA TYR A 116 7.59 1.25 7.76
C TYR A 116 6.61 1.42 6.59
N ILE A 117 7.11 1.22 5.38
CA ILE A 117 6.33 1.14 4.14
C ILE A 117 6.63 -0.19 3.46
N ASN A 118 5.61 -1.02 3.27
CA ASN A 118 5.73 -2.29 2.58
C ASN A 118 5.01 -2.24 1.22
N LEU A 119 5.79 -2.25 0.12
CA LEU A 119 5.33 -2.24 -1.27
C LEU A 119 5.62 -3.57 -1.98
N THR A 120 5.85 -4.63 -1.22
CA THR A 120 6.15 -5.98 -1.76
C THR A 120 5.06 -6.45 -2.72
N ASP A 121 5.42 -7.06 -3.86
CA ASP A 121 4.50 -7.60 -4.87
C ASP A 121 3.54 -6.58 -5.50
N THR A 122 3.90 -5.31 -5.51
CA THR A 122 3.12 -4.26 -6.18
C THR A 122 3.66 -3.98 -7.59
N PRO A 123 2.85 -3.42 -8.51
CA PRO A 123 3.33 -2.98 -9.82
C PRO A 123 4.14 -1.66 -9.75
N LEU A 124 4.75 -1.35 -8.60
CA LEU A 124 5.46 -0.10 -8.35
C LEU A 124 6.63 0.10 -9.32
N THR A 125 6.60 1.21 -10.06
CA THR A 125 7.65 1.62 -10.99
C THR A 125 8.33 2.93 -10.59
N ARG A 126 7.78 3.68 -9.62
CA ARG A 126 8.31 4.99 -9.24
C ARG A 126 8.09 5.33 -7.76
N LEU A 127 9.14 5.81 -7.13
CA LEU A 127 9.12 6.49 -5.82
C LEU A 127 9.31 8.00 -6.02
N PRO A 128 8.82 8.86 -5.10
CA PRO A 128 8.95 10.30 -5.24
C PRO A 128 10.38 10.76 -4.90
N PRO A 129 10.84 11.90 -5.45
CA PRO A 129 12.13 12.49 -5.09
C PRO A 129 12.26 12.74 -3.59
N ARG A 130 13.45 12.54 -3.02
CA ARG A 130 13.76 12.77 -1.59
C ARG A 130 12.81 12.04 -0.64
N LEU A 131 12.38 10.83 -1.00
CA LEU A 131 11.57 9.98 -0.13
C LEU A 131 12.30 9.74 1.20
N LYS A 132 11.60 9.99 2.31
CA LYS A 132 12.03 9.64 3.66
C LYS A 132 11.06 8.61 4.25
N VAL A 133 11.60 7.50 4.72
CA VAL A 133 10.86 6.43 5.42
C VAL A 133 11.39 6.34 6.85
N LYS A 134 10.49 6.44 7.84
CA LYS A 134 10.85 6.44 9.27
C LYS A 134 11.15 5.05 9.83
N GLY A 135 10.66 4.00 9.17
CA GLY A 135 11.02 2.61 9.47
C GLY A 135 11.64 1.95 8.25
N ASP A 136 11.31 0.68 8.10
CA ASP A 136 11.78 -0.13 6.97
C ASP A 136 11.07 0.24 5.66
N LEU A 137 11.77 0.04 4.54
CA LEU A 137 11.21 0.11 3.20
C LEU A 137 11.38 -1.23 2.50
N SER A 138 10.28 -1.87 2.12
CA SER A 138 10.31 -3.03 1.22
C SER A 138 9.76 -2.67 -0.15
N VAL A 139 10.57 -2.92 -1.19
CA VAL A 139 10.20 -2.88 -2.61
C VAL A 139 10.46 -4.22 -3.28
N ILE A 140 10.44 -5.30 -2.49
CA ILE A 140 10.64 -6.68 -2.93
C ILE A 140 9.68 -7.04 -4.08
N ARG A 141 10.20 -7.70 -5.12
CA ARG A 141 9.43 -8.19 -6.28
C ARG A 141 8.58 -7.10 -6.96
N THR A 142 9.09 -5.87 -7.01
CA THR A 142 8.48 -4.77 -7.78
C THR A 142 9.22 -4.54 -9.11
N PRO A 143 8.57 -3.98 -10.15
CA PRO A 143 9.27 -3.60 -11.37
C PRO A 143 10.14 -2.32 -11.23
N LEU A 144 10.28 -1.76 -10.02
CA LEU A 144 11.08 -0.58 -9.72
C LEU A 144 12.54 -0.82 -10.13
N ASN A 145 13.10 0.13 -10.88
CA ASN A 145 14.45 0.03 -11.45
C ASN A 145 15.47 1.01 -10.84
N ALA A 146 15.02 2.01 -10.08
CA ALA A 146 15.88 3.00 -9.44
C ALA A 146 15.27 3.50 -8.14
N LEU A 147 16.13 3.77 -7.16
CA LEU A 147 15.77 4.55 -5.97
C LEU A 147 15.98 6.05 -6.25
N PRO A 148 15.17 6.94 -5.66
CA PRO A 148 15.32 8.38 -5.84
C PRO A 148 16.61 8.89 -5.19
N GLU A 149 17.24 9.87 -5.84
CA GLU A 149 18.42 10.56 -5.29
C GLU A 149 18.14 11.15 -3.91
N GLY A 150 19.05 10.90 -2.96
CA GLY A 150 18.92 11.35 -1.58
C GLY A 150 17.82 10.65 -0.77
N ILE A 151 17.43 9.42 -1.15
CA ILE A 151 16.52 8.60 -0.33
C ILE A 151 17.06 8.40 1.09
N VAL A 152 16.17 8.46 2.08
CA VAL A 152 16.47 8.18 3.48
C VAL A 152 15.54 7.08 3.99
N VAL A 153 16.12 5.99 4.48
CA VAL A 153 15.43 4.90 5.18
C VAL A 153 16.01 4.81 6.59
N GLU A 154 15.22 5.12 7.60
CA GLU A 154 15.65 5.08 9.01
C GLU A 154 15.67 3.65 9.58
N GLY A 155 15.08 2.67 8.88
CA GLY A 155 15.21 1.24 9.16
C GLY A 155 16.01 0.49 8.10
N ASN A 156 15.59 -0.74 7.82
CA ASN A 156 16.15 -1.62 6.80
C ASN A 156 15.56 -1.34 5.41
N LEU A 157 16.36 -1.59 4.38
CA LEU A 157 15.95 -1.52 2.98
C LEU A 157 15.95 -2.93 2.37
N TYR A 158 14.81 -3.35 1.80
CA TYR A 158 14.67 -4.64 1.13
C TYR A 158 14.34 -4.45 -0.35
N ILE A 159 15.22 -4.93 -1.24
CA ILE A 159 15.07 -4.75 -2.70
C ILE A 159 14.99 -6.07 -3.50
N GLY A 160 15.00 -7.22 -2.81
CA GLY A 160 15.06 -8.53 -3.44
C GLY A 160 14.02 -8.76 -4.54
N GLY A 161 14.47 -9.17 -5.72
CA GLY A 161 13.62 -9.41 -6.89
C GLY A 161 13.07 -8.14 -7.53
N SER A 162 13.52 -6.94 -7.13
CA SER A 162 13.25 -5.71 -7.89
C SER A 162 14.14 -5.62 -9.13
N LYS A 163 13.91 -4.64 -10.00
CA LYS A 163 14.78 -4.35 -11.16
C LYS A 163 15.92 -3.38 -10.82
N ILE A 164 16.15 -3.06 -9.55
CA ILE A 164 17.21 -2.16 -9.13
C ILE A 164 18.57 -2.84 -9.35
N THR A 165 19.37 -2.27 -10.24
CA THR A 165 20.77 -2.65 -10.49
C THR A 165 21.75 -1.55 -10.13
N GLU A 166 21.27 -0.33 -9.91
CA GLU A 166 22.11 0.83 -9.58
C GLU A 166 21.52 1.59 -8.40
N PHE A 167 22.37 2.00 -7.48
CA PHE A 167 22.01 2.93 -6.42
C PHE A 167 22.29 4.40 -6.82
N PRO A 168 21.53 5.36 -6.26
CA PRO A 168 21.78 6.80 -6.44
C PRO A 168 23.14 7.21 -5.90
N ASP A 169 23.62 8.40 -6.28
CA ASP A 169 24.94 8.90 -5.83
C ASP A 169 24.96 9.13 -4.31
N LYS A 170 23.84 9.59 -3.74
CA LYS A 170 23.61 9.76 -2.30
C LYS A 170 22.39 8.98 -1.81
N MET A 171 22.57 8.20 -0.74
CA MET A 171 21.46 7.61 0.02
C MET A 171 21.83 7.33 1.48
N THR A 172 20.82 7.22 2.32
CA THR A 172 20.94 6.87 3.74
C THR A 172 20.08 5.67 4.07
N VAL A 173 20.66 4.66 4.72
CA VAL A 173 19.96 3.50 5.29
C VAL A 173 20.52 3.28 6.70
N LYS A 174 19.74 3.56 7.75
CA LYS A 174 20.24 3.44 9.12
C LYS A 174 20.26 1.99 9.63
N GLY A 175 19.51 1.09 9.00
CA GLY A 175 19.59 -0.36 9.21
C GLY A 175 20.45 -1.06 8.17
N ASN A 176 20.04 -2.27 7.78
CA ASN A 176 20.70 -3.11 6.79
C ASN A 176 20.10 -2.92 5.39
N ILE A 177 20.86 -3.26 4.36
CA ILE A 177 20.40 -3.37 2.97
C ILE A 177 20.34 -4.86 2.61
N PHE A 178 19.16 -5.37 2.27
CA PHE A 178 18.95 -6.75 1.83
C PHE A 178 18.75 -6.78 0.33
N LEU A 179 19.74 -7.30 -0.40
CA LEU A 179 19.74 -7.38 -1.85
C LEU A 179 18.84 -8.50 -2.37
N GLY A 180 18.70 -9.61 -1.63
CA GLY A 180 17.80 -10.71 -1.98
C GLY A 180 18.01 -11.22 -3.41
N GLY A 181 19.26 -11.32 -3.84
CA GLY A 181 19.65 -11.77 -5.18
C GLY A 181 19.81 -10.66 -6.24
N ASN A 182 19.53 -9.39 -5.91
CA ASN A 182 19.81 -8.27 -6.82
C ASN A 182 21.32 -8.08 -7.02
N ARG A 183 21.75 -7.93 -8.29
CA ARG A 183 23.14 -7.60 -8.64
C ARG A 183 23.27 -6.09 -8.84
N ILE A 184 24.08 -5.45 -8.01
CA ILE A 184 24.31 -4.00 -8.05
C ILE A 184 25.58 -3.68 -8.83
N SER A 185 25.45 -2.97 -9.95
CA SER A 185 26.55 -2.51 -10.80
C SER A 185 27.11 -1.15 -10.37
N LYS A 186 26.29 -0.31 -9.70
CA LYS A 186 26.69 1.01 -9.20
C LYS A 186 26.32 1.18 -7.74
N TRP A 187 27.34 1.43 -6.91
CA TRP A 187 27.19 1.80 -5.51
C TRP A 187 27.20 3.32 -5.31
N PRO A 188 26.59 3.85 -4.23
CA PRO A 188 26.59 5.29 -3.96
C PRO A 188 28.00 5.80 -3.70
N LYS A 189 28.27 7.04 -4.12
CA LYS A 189 29.47 7.78 -3.69
C LYS A 189 29.38 8.17 -2.23
N ASN A 190 28.17 8.51 -1.79
CA ASN A 190 27.85 8.96 -0.44
C ASN A 190 26.78 8.05 0.17
N LEU A 191 27.21 6.97 0.79
CA LEU A 191 26.35 6.04 1.52
C LEU A 191 26.51 6.25 3.03
N ASP A 192 25.42 6.65 3.68
CA ASP A 192 25.31 6.63 5.14
C ASP A 192 24.57 5.35 5.55
N LEU A 193 25.35 4.32 5.90
CA LEU A 193 24.85 2.98 6.25
C LEU A 193 25.11 2.70 7.74
N GLY A 194 24.07 2.38 8.50
CA GLY A 194 24.19 2.02 9.91
C GLY A 194 24.35 0.51 10.19
N GLY A 195 24.01 -0.34 9.21
CA GLY A 195 24.14 -1.79 9.29
C GLY A 195 25.06 -2.38 8.23
N ALA A 196 24.73 -3.58 7.77
CA ALA A 196 25.46 -4.29 6.73
C ALA A 196 24.64 -4.41 5.43
N VAL A 197 25.34 -4.77 4.35
CA VAL A 197 24.72 -5.24 3.12
C VAL A 197 24.66 -6.77 3.17
N ALA A 198 23.45 -7.32 3.09
CA ALA A 198 23.21 -8.75 2.98
C ALA A 198 22.82 -9.11 1.53
N PRO A 199 23.33 -10.23 0.99
CA PRO A 199 23.07 -10.66 -0.38
C PRO A 199 21.61 -11.05 -0.65
#